data_AF-A0A1L4BT14-F1
#
_entry.id   AF-A0A1L4BT14-F1
#
_cell.length_a   1.000
_cell.length_b   1.000
_cell.length_c   1.000
_cell.angle_alpha   90.00
_cell.angle_beta   90.00
_cell.angle_gamma   90.00
#
_symmetry.space_group_name_H-M   'P 1'
#
loop_
_entity.id
_entity.type
_entity.pdbx_description
1 polymer ?
#
loop_
_entity_poly.entity_id
_entity_poly.type
_entity_poly.pdbx_seq_one_letter_code
_entity_poly.pdbx_strand_id
1 'polypeptide(L)'
;MKKLLLTIFTISPILIFADTLCHGNTYQINKCLKSQMQKYDNKLDKVQNHNIKFFKEYRNKICSDISSSYKDGTYESVKYGNCIISMDKWYLKQIKI
;
A
#
# COMPACT_ATOMS: atom_id res chain seq x y z
N MET A 1 -19.53 31.80 17.11
CA MET A 1 -18.28 31.80 16.32
C MET A 1 -17.65 30.41 16.42
N LYS A 2 -17.61 29.66 15.31
CA LYS A 2 -17.15 28.26 15.28
C LYS A 2 -15.63 28.20 15.46
N LYS A 3 -15.17 27.50 16.50
CA LYS A 3 -13.75 27.14 16.69
C LYS A 3 -13.37 26.10 15.63
N LEU A 4 -12.48 26.47 14.73
CA LEU A 4 -11.86 25.58 13.76
C LEU A 4 -10.76 24.78 14.50
N LEU A 5 -11.03 23.53 14.82
CA LEU A 5 -10.02 22.59 15.31
C LEU A 5 -9.12 22.22 14.12
N LEU A 6 -7.95 22.83 14.04
CA LEU A 6 -6.85 22.37 13.20
C LEU A 6 -6.35 21.03 13.75
N THR A 7 -6.88 19.93 13.23
CA THR A 7 -6.28 18.60 13.40
C THR A 7 -5.01 18.54 12.56
N ILE A 8 -3.88 18.68 13.25
CA ILE A 8 -2.55 18.44 12.72
C ILE A 8 -2.48 16.94 12.37
N PHE A 9 -2.70 16.60 11.11
CA PHE A 9 -2.26 15.32 10.56
C PHE A 9 -0.73 15.36 10.53
N THR A 10 -0.12 14.87 11.61
CA THR A 10 1.31 14.58 11.64
C THR A 10 1.58 13.59 10.53
N ILE A 11 2.30 14.04 9.50
CA ILE A 11 2.83 13.21 8.43
C ILE A 11 3.94 12.38 9.06
N SER A 12 3.56 11.40 9.86
CA SER A 12 4.49 10.38 10.33
C SER A 12 4.95 9.67 9.05
N PRO A 13 6.25 9.59 8.76
CA PRO A 13 6.72 8.83 7.62
C PRO A 13 6.19 7.42 7.82
N ILE A 14 5.20 7.03 7.01
CA ILE A 14 4.61 5.69 7.08
C ILE A 14 5.75 4.77 6.66
N LEU A 15 6.46 4.23 7.66
CA LEU A 15 7.43 3.18 7.47
C LEU A 15 6.62 1.98 7.00
N ILE A 16 6.54 1.86 5.68
CA ILE A 16 5.92 0.80 4.89
C ILE A 16 6.77 -0.45 5.15
N PHE A 17 6.48 -1.16 6.25
CA PHE A 17 7.14 -2.40 6.63
C PHE A 17 6.58 -3.55 5.76
N ALA A 18 7.25 -3.84 4.65
CA ALA A 18 7.01 -5.08 3.93
C ALA A 18 7.65 -6.26 4.73
N ASP A 19 6.90 -6.88 5.65
CA ASP A 19 7.36 -8.06 6.45
C ASP A 19 7.84 -9.28 5.64
N THR A 20 7.83 -9.24 4.32
CA THR A 20 8.34 -10.32 3.48
C THR A 20 9.20 -9.70 2.41
N LEU A 21 10.50 -9.67 2.68
CA LEU A 21 11.50 -9.17 1.76
C LEU A 21 11.53 -10.09 0.54
N CYS A 22 11.09 -9.56 -0.60
CA CYS A 22 11.28 -10.23 -1.89
C CYS A 22 12.76 -10.10 -2.27
N HIS A 23 13.50 -11.21 -2.23
CA HIS A 23 14.91 -11.28 -2.59
C HIS A 23 15.11 -11.93 -3.97
N GLY A 24 16.24 -11.64 -4.59
CA GLY A 24 16.66 -12.25 -5.86
C GLY A 24 16.87 -11.22 -6.96
N ASN A 25 16.91 -11.70 -8.20
CA ASN A 25 16.95 -10.82 -9.37
C ASN A 25 15.59 -10.13 -9.59
N THR A 26 15.56 -9.15 -10.49
CA THR A 26 14.36 -8.40 -10.88
C THR A 26 13.13 -9.27 -11.11
N TYR A 27 13.29 -10.39 -11.83
CA TYR A 27 12.19 -11.29 -12.15
C TYR A 27 11.64 -11.97 -10.89
N GLN A 28 12.52 -12.49 -10.03
CA GLN A 28 12.14 -13.12 -8.76
C GLN A 28 11.43 -12.12 -7.83
N ILE A 29 11.95 -10.89 -7.75
CA ILE A 29 11.34 -9.81 -6.96
C ILE A 29 9.94 -9.50 -7.49
N ASN A 30 9.77 -9.25 -8.79
CA ASN A 30 8.48 -8.92 -9.38
C ASN A 30 7.46 -10.06 -9.23
N LYS A 31 7.90 -11.32 -9.40
CA LYS A 31 7.04 -12.50 -9.18
C LYS A 31 6.58 -12.60 -7.72
N CYS A 32 7.49 -12.38 -6.77
CA CYS A 32 7.18 -12.36 -5.34
C CYS A 32 6.20 -11.23 -5.00
N LEU A 33 6.44 -10.01 -5.47
CA LEU A 33 5.57 -8.86 -5.24
C LEU A 33 4.16 -9.10 -5.80
N LYS A 34 4.05 -9.61 -7.03
CA LYS A 34 2.75 -9.95 -7.65
C LYS A 34 1.97 -10.95 -6.81
N SER A 35 2.62 -12.01 -6.33
CA SER A 35 2.01 -13.02 -5.46
C SER A 35 1.52 -12.43 -4.14
N GLN A 36 2.34 -11.57 -3.51
CA GLN A 36 1.95 -10.91 -2.26
C GLN A 36 0.79 -9.93 -2.44
N MET A 37 0.82 -9.10 -3.50
CA MET A 37 -0.29 -8.20 -3.81
C MET A 37 -1.59 -8.99 -3.98
N GLN A 38 -1.59 -10.08 -4.78
CA GLN A 38 -2.77 -10.95 -4.93
C GLN A 38 -3.24 -11.54 -3.59
N LYS A 39 -2.31 -11.99 -2.75
CA LYS A 39 -2.64 -12.54 -1.42
C LYS A 39 -3.36 -11.52 -0.53
N TYR A 40 -2.92 -10.27 -0.53
CA TYR A 40 -3.52 -9.21 0.30
C TYR A 40 -4.80 -8.66 -0.32
N ASP A 41 -4.86 -8.53 -1.65
CA ASP A 41 -6.07 -8.11 -2.37
C ASP A 41 -7.23 -9.08 -2.11
N ASN A 42 -6.97 -10.39 -2.18
CA ASN A 42 -7.93 -11.44 -1.83
C ASN A 42 -8.40 -11.40 -0.36
N LYS A 43 -7.57 -10.88 0.55
CA LYS A 43 -7.97 -10.71 1.96
C LYS A 43 -8.87 -9.50 2.11
N LEU A 44 -8.56 -8.40 1.41
CA LEU A 44 -9.38 -7.19 1.39
C LEU A 44 -10.76 -7.45 0.80
N ASP A 45 -10.86 -8.25 -0.27
CA ASP A 45 -12.14 -8.59 -0.90
C ASP A 45 -13.09 -9.38 0.00
N LYS A 46 -12.57 -9.99 1.07
CA LYS A 46 -13.38 -10.68 2.08
C LYS A 46 -13.86 -9.78 3.20
N VAL A 47 -13.41 -8.53 3.27
CA VAL A 47 -13.81 -7.57 4.30
C VAL A 47 -15.20 -7.04 3.98
N GLN A 48 -16.13 -7.25 4.91
CA GLN A 48 -17.51 -6.76 4.82
C GLN A 48 -17.67 -5.42 5.55
N ASN A 49 -18.72 -4.65 5.24
CA ASN A 49 -19.07 -3.39 5.92
C ASN A 49 -18.03 -2.26 5.82
N HIS A 50 -17.10 -2.35 4.86
CA HIS A 50 -16.13 -1.31 4.55
C HIS A 50 -16.16 -0.97 3.06
N ASN A 51 -15.83 0.28 2.70
CA ASN A 51 -15.72 0.68 1.31
C ASN A 51 -14.35 0.29 0.73
N ILE A 52 -14.16 -1.02 0.52
CA ILE A 52 -12.90 -1.59 0.03
C ILE A 52 -12.54 -1.06 -1.36
N LYS A 53 -13.54 -0.83 -2.21
CA LYS A 53 -13.33 -0.26 -3.55
C LYS A 53 -12.66 1.12 -3.46
N PHE A 54 -13.19 2.02 -2.64
CA PHE A 54 -12.61 3.35 -2.44
C PHE A 54 -11.20 3.28 -1.84
N PHE A 55 -10.98 2.39 -0.86
CA PHE A 55 -9.64 2.17 -0.31
C PHE A 55 -8.65 1.73 -1.39
N LYS A 56 -9.01 0.76 -2.24
CA LYS A 56 -8.14 0.28 -3.34
C LYS A 56 -7.82 1.40 -4.34
N GLU A 57 -8.81 2.22 -4.70
CA GLU A 57 -8.61 3.38 -5.59
C GLU A 57 -7.64 4.40 -4.98
N TYR A 58 -7.85 4.77 -3.71
CA TYR A 58 -6.98 5.69 -2.98
C TYR A 58 -5.54 5.16 -2.83
N ARG A 59 -5.42 3.89 -2.45
CA ARG A 59 -4.15 3.16 -2.36
C ARG A 59 -3.40 3.18 -3.68
N ASN A 60 -4.06 2.84 -4.79
CA ASN A 60 -3.42 2.81 -6.10
C ASN A 60 -2.90 4.19 -6.51
N LYS A 61 -3.66 5.26 -6.23
CA LYS A 61 -3.23 6.64 -6.48
C LYS A 61 -1.95 6.99 -5.71
N ILE A 62 -1.96 6.79 -4.39
CA ILE A 62 -0.77 7.07 -3.56
C ILE A 62 0.43 6.27 -4.02
N CYS A 63 0.25 4.97 -4.26
CA CYS A 63 1.36 4.11 -4.64
C CYS A 63 1.91 4.44 -6.02
N SER A 64 1.06 4.89 -6.95
CA SER A 64 1.48 5.43 -8.25
C SER A 64 2.28 6.71 -8.08
N ASP A 65 1.80 7.67 -7.29
CA ASP A 65 2.48 8.95 -7.04
C ASP A 65 3.86 8.75 -6.38
N ILE A 66 3.95 7.81 -5.43
CA ILE A 66 5.22 7.45 -4.78
C ILE A 66 6.16 6.75 -5.78
N SER A 67 5.66 5.78 -6.55
CA SER A 67 6.49 5.01 -7.46
C SER A 67 7.02 5.85 -8.62
N SER A 68 6.22 6.79 -9.15
CA SER A 68 6.61 7.62 -10.30
C SER A 68 7.79 8.56 -10.01
N SER A 69 8.12 8.78 -8.74
CA SER A 69 9.35 9.49 -8.34
C SER A 69 10.62 8.74 -8.74
N TYR A 70 10.51 7.43 -8.99
CA TYR A 70 11.58 6.56 -9.42
C TYR A 70 11.41 6.30 -10.91
N LYS A 71 12.10 7.10 -11.74
CA LYS A 71 11.94 7.10 -13.20
C LYS A 71 12.07 5.71 -13.82
N ASP A 72 11.06 5.36 -14.63
CA ASP A 72 10.87 4.22 -15.53
C ASP A 72 11.69 2.95 -15.27
N GLY A 73 10.95 1.86 -15.01
CA GLY A 73 11.46 0.50 -15.15
C GLY A 73 11.28 -0.35 -13.90
N THR A 74 12.27 -1.19 -13.60
CA THR A 74 12.17 -2.19 -12.52
C THR A 74 12.02 -1.55 -11.14
N TYR A 75 12.67 -0.41 -10.90
CA TYR A 75 12.67 0.18 -9.57
C TYR A 75 11.31 0.80 -9.24
N GLU A 76 10.67 1.45 -10.21
CA GLU A 76 9.30 1.93 -10.11
C GLU A 76 8.32 0.80 -9.75
N SER A 77 8.33 -0.31 -10.51
CA SER A 77 7.42 -1.42 -10.29
C SER A 77 7.61 -2.06 -8.91
N VAL A 78 8.85 -2.13 -8.44
CA VAL A 78 9.19 -2.63 -7.11
C VAL A 78 8.69 -1.68 -6.01
N LYS A 79 8.84 -0.36 -6.18
CA LYS A 79 8.32 0.63 -5.22
C LYS A 79 6.80 0.63 -5.17
N TYR A 80 6.15 0.53 -6.32
CA TYR A 80 4.70 0.39 -6.41
C TYR A 80 4.20 -0.86 -5.65
N GLY A 81 4.76 -2.03 -5.95
CA GLY A 81 4.35 -3.29 -5.31
C GLY A 81 4.54 -3.27 -3.80
N ASN A 82 5.67 -2.76 -3.31
CA ASN A 82 5.92 -2.62 -1.87
C ASN A 82 4.93 -1.66 -1.18
N CYS A 83 4.57 -0.55 -1.84
CA CYS A 83 3.58 0.38 -1.33
C CYS A 83 2.21 -0.29 -1.18
N ILE A 84 1.73 -0.97 -2.23
CA ILE A 84 0.44 -1.69 -2.22
C ILE A 84 0.38 -2.67 -1.05
N ILE A 85 1.39 -3.54 -0.93
CA ILE A 85 1.45 -4.57 0.12
C ILE A 85 1.35 -3.95 1.52
N SER A 86 2.06 -2.86 1.75
CA SER A 86 2.12 -2.26 3.09
C SER A 86 0.87 -1.49 3.44
N MET A 87 0.25 -0.79 2.48
CA MET A 87 -1.04 -0.16 2.69
C MET A 87 -2.12 -1.21 2.96
N ASP A 88 -2.13 -2.32 2.23
CA ASP A 88 -3.10 -3.41 2.44
C ASP A 88 -2.92 -4.05 3.83
N LYS A 89 -1.68 -4.32 4.23
CA LYS A 89 -1.35 -4.81 5.58
C LYS A 89 -1.83 -3.85 6.66
N TRP A 90 -1.53 -2.56 6.48
CA TRP A 90 -1.93 -1.53 7.43
C TRP A 90 -3.46 -1.49 7.56
N TYR A 91 -4.19 -1.45 6.44
CA TYR A 91 -5.65 -1.40 6.45
C TYR A 91 -6.25 -2.64 7.11
N LEU A 92 -5.78 -3.84 6.75
CA LEU A 92 -6.19 -5.10 7.38
C LEU A 92 -5.88 -5.16 8.88
N LYS A 93 -4.88 -4.39 9.36
CA LYS A 93 -4.60 -4.24 10.79
C LYS A 93 -5.56 -3.26 11.46
N GLN A 94 -5.91 -2.16 10.79
CA GLN A 94 -6.86 -1.17 11.32
C GLN A 94 -8.26 -1.75 11.53
N ILE A 95 -8.74 -2.62 10.64
CA ILE A 95 -10.07 -3.23 10.74
C ILE A 95 -10.17 -4.39 11.76
N LYS A 96 -9.03 -4.83 12.30
CA LYS A 96 -8.96 -5.86 13.36
C LYS A 96 -8.94 -5.25 14.77
N ILE A 97 -8.88 -3.92 14.85
CA ILE A 97 -9.07 -3.13 16.07
C ILE A 97 -10.57 -2.88 16.21
#